data_AF-A0A830B1Z0-F1
#
_entry.id   AF-A0A830B1Z0-F1
#
_cell.length_a   1.000
_cell.length_b   1.000
_cell.length_c   1.000
_cell.angle_alpha   90.00
_cell.angle_beta   90.00
_cell.angle_gamma   90.00
#
_symmetry.space_group_name_H-M   'P 1'
#
loop_
_entity.id
_entity.type
_entity.pdbx_description
1 polymer ?
#
loop_
_entity_poly.entity_id
_entity_poly.type
_entity_poly.pdbx_seq_one_letter_code
_entity_poly.pdbx_strand_id
1 'polypeptide(L)'
;QKIQDDLQEFGEKIKHHEDNIKYLKSLKNKLEDSILDMRVAIGKYHTSSIPKKENGEPVSGDSVGETLQHIHKYENSAAAILCKIKANPEARVSGHSLTTDVLGVVATLGKVDDPNLSRVLSEYLGLENMLAVVCKTYAGVRALEGYKDGSIDNSLGIHSLAEIAGRPLENRFVVICLENLRPYDGAIIVDDPQRRLDLLKPKLISGEAPPGFIGFAVNMVTIDNTHLYSISKNGLSLRETLFYNLFSDLQVYKSREDMLNAQSYITHGAISLDGGVIRGPGIFSLGRHQEDIDIMFPCCESKKNNLPANYQEIENQLKETQWKKDRAHEDMLREQAILEHTKCNYEIKKQEFIEFIAESSAYAAQVIIPQICAILSLFTEPDFLVVLLFYAFY
;
A
#
# COMPACT_ATOMS: atom_id res chain seq x y z
N GLN A 1 18.13 -51.42 -8.82
CA GLN A 1 16.73 -51.31 -8.35
C GLN A 1 16.63 -50.56 -7.03
N LYS A 2 17.02 -51.14 -5.88
CA LYS A 2 16.86 -50.49 -4.56
C LYS A 2 17.36 -49.03 -4.44
N ILE A 3 18.60 -48.74 -4.86
CA ILE A 3 19.17 -47.37 -4.79
C ILE A 3 18.39 -46.38 -5.70
N GLN A 4 17.86 -46.87 -6.82
CA GLN A 4 17.07 -46.07 -7.75
C GLN A 4 15.68 -45.76 -7.17
N ASP A 5 15.06 -46.74 -6.50
CA ASP A 5 13.78 -46.55 -5.81
C ASP A 5 13.94 -45.57 -4.63
N ASP A 6 15.02 -45.68 -3.85
CA ASP A 6 15.35 -44.76 -2.76
C ASP A 6 15.54 -43.31 -3.28
N LEU A 7 16.22 -43.13 -4.42
CA LEU A 7 16.40 -41.82 -5.06
C LEU A 7 15.06 -41.20 -5.51
N GLN A 8 14.16 -42.02 -6.04
CA GLN A 8 12.82 -41.55 -6.43
C GLN A 8 12.03 -41.10 -5.19
N GLU A 9 12.07 -41.86 -4.10
CA GLU A 9 11.41 -41.49 -2.84
C GLU A 9 11.96 -40.16 -2.29
N PHE A 10 13.27 -39.95 -2.34
CA PHE A 10 13.87 -38.66 -1.97
C PHE A 10 13.42 -37.53 -2.89
N GLY A 11 13.31 -37.77 -4.19
CA GLY A 11 12.80 -36.79 -5.16
C GLY A 11 11.35 -36.37 -4.84
N GLU A 12 10.49 -37.33 -4.50
CA GLU A 12 9.11 -37.07 -4.08
C GLU A 12 9.04 -36.29 -2.77
N LYS A 13 9.89 -36.64 -1.77
CA LYS A 13 9.99 -35.89 -0.51
C LYS A 13 10.48 -34.46 -0.72
N ILE A 14 11.50 -34.24 -1.55
CA ILE A 14 12.00 -32.90 -1.88
C ILE A 14 10.88 -32.06 -2.48
N LYS A 15 10.15 -32.60 -3.47
CA LYS A 15 9.02 -31.91 -4.09
C LYS A 15 7.93 -31.57 -3.06
N HIS A 16 7.59 -32.50 -2.18
CA HIS A 16 6.60 -32.28 -1.12
C HIS A 16 7.00 -31.12 -0.19
N HIS A 17 8.25 -31.09 0.27
CA HIS A 17 8.76 -30.00 1.11
C HIS A 17 8.80 -28.66 0.36
N GLU A 18 9.16 -28.64 -0.92
CA GLU A 18 9.13 -27.43 -1.75
C GLU A 18 7.70 -26.88 -1.91
N ASP A 19 6.71 -27.76 -2.13
CA ASP A 19 5.30 -27.40 -2.21
C ASP A 19 4.77 -26.86 -0.86
N ASN A 20 5.16 -27.48 0.26
CA ASN A 20 4.81 -27.02 1.61
C ASN A 20 5.36 -25.62 1.90
N ILE A 21 6.64 -25.37 1.57
CA ILE A 21 7.27 -24.05 1.75
C ILE A 21 6.55 -23.00 0.89
N LYS A 22 6.19 -23.34 -0.35
CA LYS A 22 5.42 -22.44 -1.24
C LYS A 22 4.06 -22.10 -0.64
N TYR A 23 3.36 -23.08 -0.08
CA TYR A 23 2.09 -22.88 0.62
C TYR A 23 2.25 -21.97 1.84
N LEU A 24 3.20 -22.26 2.73
CA LEU A 24 3.48 -21.46 3.93
C LEU A 24 3.84 -20.02 3.58
N LYS A 25 4.62 -19.81 2.52
CA LYS A 25 4.94 -18.49 2.01
C LYS A 25 3.70 -17.74 1.52
N SER A 26 2.82 -18.40 0.77
CA SER A 26 1.54 -17.79 0.34
C SER A 26 0.66 -17.43 1.53
N LEU A 27 0.59 -18.30 2.54
CA LEU A 27 -0.16 -18.05 3.76
C LEU A 27 0.39 -16.85 4.53
N LYS A 28 1.71 -16.78 4.72
CA LYS A 28 2.39 -15.64 5.35
C LYS A 28 2.04 -14.33 4.65
N ASN A 29 2.12 -14.29 3.31
CA ASN A 29 1.83 -13.08 2.53
C ASN A 29 0.37 -12.64 2.69
N LYS A 30 -0.58 -13.58 2.72
CA LYS A 30 -2.00 -13.28 2.98
C LYS A 30 -2.23 -12.70 4.38
N LEU A 31 -1.53 -13.22 5.38
CA LEU A 31 -1.60 -12.72 6.76
C LEU A 31 -0.99 -11.32 6.86
N GLU A 32 0.12 -11.05 6.17
CA GLU A 32 0.72 -9.71 6.07
C GLU A 32 -0.21 -8.70 5.41
N ASP A 33 -0.84 -9.08 4.28
CA ASP A 33 -1.83 -8.26 3.60
C ASP A 33 -2.98 -7.90 4.56
N SER A 34 -3.50 -8.89 5.32
CA SER A 34 -4.58 -8.69 6.30
C SER A 34 -4.17 -7.80 7.48
N ILE A 35 -2.95 -7.95 8.00
CA ILE A 35 -2.39 -7.07 9.05
C ILE A 35 -2.36 -5.61 8.57
N LEU A 36 -2.00 -5.39 7.30
CA LEU A 36 -1.99 -4.05 6.72
C LEU A 36 -3.38 -3.42 6.70
N ASP A 37 -4.38 -4.18 6.25
CA ASP A 37 -5.77 -3.71 6.17
C ASP A 37 -6.33 -3.40 7.56
N MET A 38 -6.07 -4.27 8.54
CA MET A 38 -6.43 -4.03 9.93
C MET A 38 -5.75 -2.77 10.48
N ARG A 39 -4.45 -2.55 10.23
CA ARG A 39 -3.76 -1.34 10.70
C ARG A 39 -4.35 -0.07 10.11
N VAL A 40 -4.68 -0.08 8.82
CA VAL A 40 -5.37 1.03 8.16
C VAL A 40 -6.76 1.24 8.77
N ALA A 41 -7.49 0.16 9.09
CA ALA A 41 -8.80 0.22 9.71
C ALA A 41 -8.78 0.84 11.12
N ILE A 42 -7.79 0.48 11.94
CA ILE A 42 -7.70 0.86 13.37
C ILE A 42 -6.92 2.17 13.59
N GLY A 43 -6.30 2.75 12.55
CA GLY A 43 -5.33 3.88 12.63
C GLY A 43 -5.63 4.97 13.68
N LYS A 44 -6.91 5.31 13.90
CA LYS A 44 -7.45 6.21 14.93
C LYS A 44 -7.03 5.93 16.38
N TYR A 45 -6.70 4.69 16.70
CA TYR A 45 -6.66 4.20 18.08
C TYR A 45 -5.32 3.60 18.49
N HIS A 46 -4.44 3.30 17.51
CA HIS A 46 -3.23 2.52 17.76
C HIS A 46 -1.97 3.36 18.07
N THR A 47 -2.07 4.70 18.09
CA THR A 47 -1.00 5.62 18.50
C THR A 47 -0.78 5.61 20.03
N SER A 48 -0.40 4.47 20.59
CA SER A 48 0.01 4.35 22.00
C SER A 48 1.19 3.41 22.24
N SER A 49 2.22 3.45 21.38
CA SER A 49 3.47 2.71 21.62
C SER A 49 4.75 3.50 21.36
N ILE A 50 4.68 4.84 21.37
CA ILE A 50 5.86 5.70 21.47
C ILE A 50 6.06 6.04 22.96
N PRO A 51 7.27 5.90 23.53
CA PRO A 51 7.49 6.19 24.94
C PRO A 51 7.19 7.66 25.21
N LYS A 52 6.36 7.93 26.23
CA LYS A 52 6.08 9.27 26.73
C LYS A 52 7.40 9.99 27.06
N LYS A 53 7.62 11.14 26.43
CA LYS A 53 8.26 12.25 27.16
C LYS A 53 7.15 12.91 27.96
N GLU A 54 7.23 12.78 29.28
CA GLU A 54 6.41 13.55 30.22
C GLU A 54 6.72 15.04 30.05
N ASN A 55 5.69 15.79 29.70
CA ASN A 55 5.34 17.15 30.13
C ASN A 55 4.73 17.95 28.99
N GLY A 56 3.40 18.04 29.02
CA GLY A 56 2.58 18.87 28.16
C GLY A 56 1.11 18.58 28.47
N GLU A 57 0.39 19.58 28.94
CA GLU A 57 -1.02 19.52 29.31
C GLU A 57 -1.89 18.93 28.18
N PRO A 58 -3.02 18.25 28.50
CA PRO A 58 -3.89 17.72 27.47
C PRO A 58 -4.62 18.88 26.79
N VAL A 59 -4.14 19.30 25.62
CA VAL A 59 -4.87 20.24 24.77
C VAL A 59 -6.07 19.49 24.19
N SER A 60 -7.21 19.60 24.87
CA SER A 60 -8.53 19.20 24.36
C SER A 60 -9.08 20.29 23.45
N GLY A 61 -8.41 20.52 22.32
CA GLY A 61 -8.84 21.45 21.27
C GLY A 61 -9.65 20.73 20.19
N ASP A 62 -10.70 21.39 19.68
CA ASP A 62 -11.33 21.03 18.41
C ASP A 62 -10.28 21.18 17.30
N SER A 63 -9.72 20.05 16.84
CA SER A 63 -8.63 20.03 15.86
C SER A 63 -9.03 20.64 14.51
N VAL A 64 -10.32 20.64 14.19
CA VAL A 64 -10.85 21.33 13.01
C VAL A 64 -10.81 22.84 13.23
N GLY A 65 -11.13 23.30 14.45
CA GLY A 65 -10.96 24.67 14.90
C GLY A 65 -9.51 25.16 14.78
N GLU A 66 -8.54 24.33 15.15
CA GLU A 66 -7.11 24.63 15.00
C GLU A 66 -6.72 24.76 13.51
N THR A 67 -7.09 23.81 12.65
CA THR A 67 -6.83 23.94 11.21
C THR A 67 -7.49 25.19 10.63
N LEU A 68 -8.71 25.53 11.06
CA LEU A 68 -9.36 26.77 10.67
C LEU A 68 -8.55 27.99 11.10
N GLN A 69 -8.02 28.03 12.33
CA GLN A 69 -7.16 29.14 12.77
C GLN A 69 -5.92 29.29 11.88
N HIS A 70 -5.30 28.19 11.45
CA HIS A 70 -4.17 28.21 10.51
C HIS A 70 -4.59 28.76 9.14
N ILE A 71 -5.74 28.34 8.61
CA ILE A 71 -6.29 28.90 7.36
C ILE A 71 -6.52 30.41 7.49
N HIS A 72 -7.03 30.88 8.63
CA HIS A 72 -7.28 32.31 8.85
C HIS A 72 -6.00 33.16 8.89
N LYS A 73 -4.81 32.59 9.14
CA LYS A 73 -3.54 33.34 9.01
C LYS A 73 -3.27 33.78 7.56
N TYR A 74 -3.81 33.05 6.58
CA TYR A 74 -3.77 33.40 5.17
C TYR A 74 -4.96 34.30 4.83
N GLU A 75 -4.99 35.48 5.45
CA GLU A 75 -6.16 36.36 5.51
C GLU A 75 -6.70 36.82 4.14
N ASN A 76 -5.82 36.91 3.14
CA ASN A 76 -6.16 37.32 1.77
C ASN A 76 -6.40 36.11 0.84
N SER A 77 -6.56 34.91 1.38
CA SER A 77 -6.85 33.70 0.60
C SER A 77 -8.36 33.47 0.44
N ALA A 78 -8.74 32.89 -0.70
CA ALA A 78 -10.12 32.48 -0.96
C ALA A 78 -10.67 31.54 0.13
N ALA A 79 -9.82 30.62 0.61
CA ALA A 79 -10.13 29.72 1.71
C ALA A 79 -10.51 30.46 3.00
N ALA A 80 -9.69 31.42 3.45
CA ALA A 80 -9.94 32.18 4.67
C ALA A 80 -11.25 32.99 4.58
N ILE A 81 -11.50 33.64 3.44
CA ILE A 81 -12.72 34.41 3.18
C ILE A 81 -13.95 33.49 3.27
N LEU A 82 -13.93 32.35 2.57
CA LEU A 82 -15.03 31.39 2.57
C LEU A 82 -15.27 30.76 3.95
N CYS A 83 -14.21 30.42 4.68
CA CYS A 83 -14.31 29.91 6.04
C CYS A 83 -14.98 30.92 6.99
N LYS A 84 -14.58 32.19 6.93
CA LYS A 84 -15.15 33.28 7.73
C LYS A 84 -16.65 33.49 7.42
N ILE A 85 -17.02 33.43 6.14
CA ILE A 85 -18.41 33.62 5.71
C ILE A 85 -19.28 32.45 6.14
N LYS A 86 -18.78 31.21 6.00
CA LYS A 86 -19.50 30.02 6.48
C LYS A 86 -19.69 30.01 8.00
N ALA A 87 -18.79 30.64 8.76
CA ALA A 87 -18.90 30.75 10.22
C ALA A 87 -19.93 31.80 10.66
N ASN A 88 -20.28 32.78 9.83
CA ASN A 88 -21.22 33.85 10.18
C ASN A 88 -22.70 33.42 9.99
N PRO A 89 -23.53 33.42 11.05
CA PRO A 89 -24.94 33.02 10.96
C PRO A 89 -25.78 33.93 10.04
N GLU A 90 -25.49 35.24 10.01
CA GLU A 90 -26.25 36.23 9.23
C GLU A 90 -26.04 36.06 7.71
N ALA A 91 -24.85 35.63 7.28
CA ALA A 91 -24.53 35.35 5.89
C ALA A 91 -25.19 34.06 5.35
N ARG A 92 -25.66 33.17 6.25
CA ARG A 92 -26.45 31.98 5.88
C ARG A 92 -27.92 32.33 5.59
N VAL A 93 -28.41 33.44 6.16
CA VAL A 93 -29.82 33.87 6.05
C VAL A 93 -30.05 34.71 4.79
N SER A 94 -29.03 35.42 4.27
CA SER A 94 -29.14 36.24 3.05
C SER A 94 -29.06 35.45 1.74
N GLY A 95 -28.90 34.12 1.78
CA GLY A 95 -29.02 33.28 0.59
C GLY A 95 -28.05 33.65 -0.54
N HIS A 96 -26.81 34.04 -0.23
CA HIS A 96 -25.78 34.17 -1.27
C HIS A 96 -25.56 32.78 -1.90
N SER A 97 -26.19 32.56 -3.06
CA SER A 97 -26.14 31.34 -3.86
C SER A 97 -24.71 30.83 -4.09
N LEU A 98 -23.74 31.74 -4.07
CA LEU A 98 -22.32 31.48 -4.25
C LEU A 98 -21.76 30.37 -3.35
N THR A 99 -22.15 30.33 -2.07
CA THR A 99 -21.55 29.38 -1.10
C THR A 99 -22.26 28.03 -1.05
N THR A 100 -23.42 27.90 -1.72
CA THR A 100 -24.25 26.69 -1.66
C THR A 100 -23.62 25.50 -2.40
N ASP A 101 -22.91 25.78 -3.50
CA ASP A 101 -22.18 24.77 -4.28
C ASP A 101 -20.79 24.45 -3.68
N VAL A 102 -20.22 25.38 -2.90
CA VAL A 102 -18.92 25.21 -2.25
C VAL A 102 -19.06 24.19 -1.11
N LEU A 103 -18.44 23.03 -1.27
CA LEU A 103 -18.40 22.00 -0.25
C LEU A 103 -17.51 22.43 0.93
N GLY A 104 -16.30 22.91 0.65
CA GLY A 104 -15.34 23.31 1.68
C GLY A 104 -13.95 23.56 1.10
N VAL A 105 -12.96 23.64 1.98
CA VAL A 105 -11.54 23.74 1.63
C VAL A 105 -10.90 22.38 1.88
N VAL A 106 -9.98 21.92 1.00
CA VAL A 106 -9.36 20.58 1.08
C VAL A 106 -8.87 20.24 2.50
N ALA A 107 -8.15 21.16 3.15
CA ALA A 107 -7.64 20.99 4.51
C ALA A 107 -8.72 20.63 5.55
N THR A 108 -9.99 20.97 5.31
CA THR A 108 -11.11 20.73 6.24
C THR A 108 -12.00 19.55 5.87
N LEU A 109 -11.82 18.98 4.67
CA LEU A 109 -12.70 17.93 4.13
C LEU A 109 -12.27 16.51 4.49
N GLY A 110 -11.09 16.35 5.09
CA GLY A 110 -10.54 15.08 5.54
C GLY A 110 -9.89 15.23 6.91
N LYS A 111 -9.83 14.13 7.66
CA LYS A 111 -9.12 14.05 8.94
C LYS A 111 -8.05 12.96 8.85
N VAL A 112 -6.92 13.16 9.51
CA VAL A 112 -5.82 12.17 9.52
C VAL A 112 -5.52 11.81 10.96
N ASP A 113 -5.39 10.53 11.27
CA ASP A 113 -5.37 10.08 12.65
C ASP A 113 -4.03 10.33 13.35
N ASP A 114 -2.95 10.33 12.57
CA ASP A 114 -1.59 10.55 13.06
C ASP A 114 -1.11 11.96 12.69
N PRO A 115 -0.69 12.79 13.66
CA PRO A 115 -0.24 14.16 13.39
C PRO A 115 0.98 14.23 12.46
N ASN A 116 1.89 13.26 12.55
CA ASN A 116 3.07 13.25 11.71
C ASN A 116 2.71 12.88 10.26
N LEU A 117 1.80 11.91 10.07
CA LEU A 117 1.24 11.60 8.75
C LEU A 117 0.48 12.80 8.19
N SER A 118 -0.32 13.49 9.01
CA SER A 118 -1.03 14.71 8.61
C SER A 118 -0.07 15.77 8.06
N ARG A 119 1.03 16.01 8.79
CA ARG A 119 2.11 16.91 8.38
C ARG A 119 2.72 16.49 7.03
N VAL A 120 3.15 15.23 6.90
CA VAL A 120 3.81 14.74 5.66
C VAL A 120 2.85 14.76 4.47
N LEU A 121 1.56 14.44 4.66
CA LEU A 121 0.56 14.54 3.59
C LEU A 121 0.30 16.00 3.18
N SER A 122 0.30 16.93 4.12
CA SER A 122 0.11 18.35 3.84
C SER A 122 1.31 18.94 3.10
N GLU A 123 2.52 18.54 3.47
CA GLU A 123 3.76 18.86 2.75
C GLU A 123 3.77 18.25 1.34
N TYR A 124 3.25 17.02 1.20
CA TYR A 124 3.04 16.44 -0.12
C TYR A 124 2.07 17.31 -0.93
N LEU A 125 0.86 17.59 -0.46
CA LEU A 125 -0.10 18.37 -1.25
C LEU A 125 0.39 19.78 -1.57
N GLY A 126 1.13 20.41 -0.66
CA GLY A 126 1.56 21.80 -0.78
C GLY A 126 0.45 22.77 -0.39
N LEU A 127 0.85 24.02 -0.08
CA LEU A 127 -0.06 25.05 0.43
C LEU A 127 -1.23 25.33 -0.51
N GLU A 128 -0.97 25.44 -1.83
CA GLU A 128 -2.00 25.74 -2.83
C GLU A 128 -3.13 24.70 -2.84
N ASN A 129 -2.79 23.42 -2.78
CA ASN A 129 -3.78 22.34 -2.77
C ASN A 129 -4.47 22.22 -1.41
N MET A 130 -3.76 22.46 -0.30
CA MET A 130 -4.36 22.46 1.03
C MET A 130 -5.42 23.58 1.18
N LEU A 131 -5.17 24.74 0.57
CA LEU A 131 -6.09 25.89 0.52
C LEU A 131 -7.10 25.83 -0.64
N ALA A 132 -7.09 24.78 -1.47
CA ALA A 132 -7.98 24.70 -2.61
C ALA A 132 -9.46 24.64 -2.20
N VAL A 133 -10.29 25.41 -2.91
CA VAL A 133 -11.74 25.46 -2.71
C VAL A 133 -12.39 24.33 -3.51
N VAL A 134 -13.28 23.56 -2.89
CA VAL A 134 -13.95 22.43 -3.54
C VAL A 134 -15.40 22.80 -3.85
N CYS A 135 -15.75 22.80 -5.13
CA CYS A 135 -17.10 23.01 -5.66
C CYS A 135 -17.71 21.69 -6.13
N LYS A 136 -19.02 21.54 -5.95
CA LYS A 136 -19.76 20.35 -6.43
C LYS A 136 -19.89 20.37 -7.96
N THR A 137 -20.18 21.52 -8.55
CA THR A 137 -20.51 21.66 -9.97
C THR A 137 -19.67 22.71 -10.68
N TYR A 138 -19.61 22.64 -12.00
CA TYR A 138 -18.94 23.68 -12.79
C TYR A 138 -19.67 25.04 -12.71
N ALA A 139 -20.99 25.02 -12.47
CA ALA A 139 -21.77 26.23 -12.24
C ALA A 139 -21.30 26.96 -10.96
N GLY A 140 -20.96 26.22 -9.90
CA GLY A 140 -20.36 26.79 -8.68
C GLY A 140 -19.01 27.45 -8.95
N VAL A 141 -18.14 26.81 -9.74
CA VAL A 141 -16.85 27.39 -10.14
C VAL A 141 -17.04 28.71 -10.87
N ARG A 142 -17.95 28.76 -11.85
CA ARG A 142 -18.24 30.00 -12.58
C ARG A 142 -18.89 31.08 -11.71
N ALA A 143 -19.56 30.69 -10.62
CA ALA A 143 -20.13 31.65 -9.71
C ALA A 143 -19.02 32.37 -8.92
N LEU A 144 -17.94 31.66 -8.54
CA LEU A 144 -16.83 32.21 -7.74
C LEU A 144 -16.08 33.35 -8.44
N GLU A 145 -15.98 33.35 -9.77
CA GLU A 145 -15.19 34.34 -10.52
C GLU A 145 -16.00 34.92 -11.69
N GLY A 146 -16.19 36.25 -11.68
CA GLY A 146 -16.88 36.98 -12.74
C GLY A 146 -15.90 37.72 -13.64
N TYR A 147 -16.16 37.72 -14.96
CA TYR A 147 -15.35 38.46 -15.93
C TYR A 147 -16.16 39.51 -16.66
N LYS A 148 -15.56 40.68 -16.87
CA LYS A 148 -16.07 41.77 -17.69
C LYS A 148 -15.00 42.21 -18.68
N ASP A 149 -15.31 42.12 -19.97
CA ASP A 149 -14.41 42.45 -21.09
C ASP A 149 -13.04 41.74 -21.02
N GLY A 150 -13.02 40.51 -20.50
CA GLY A 150 -11.79 39.71 -20.33
C GLY A 150 -10.96 40.04 -19.09
N SER A 151 -11.38 41.01 -18.28
CA SER A 151 -10.80 41.34 -16.98
C SER A 151 -11.66 40.83 -15.83
N ILE A 152 -11.06 40.61 -14.65
CA ILE A 152 -11.79 40.18 -13.45
C ILE A 152 -12.70 41.32 -12.99
N ASP A 153 -13.99 41.01 -12.77
CA ASP A 153 -14.94 41.94 -12.19
C ASP A 153 -14.96 41.78 -10.66
N ASN A 154 -14.27 42.70 -9.98
CA ASN A 154 -14.16 42.69 -8.51
C ASN A 154 -15.51 42.84 -7.80
N SER A 155 -16.57 43.27 -8.50
CA SER A 155 -17.91 43.41 -7.93
C SER A 155 -18.71 42.10 -7.89
N LEU A 156 -18.16 41.01 -8.45
CA LEU A 156 -18.82 39.72 -8.55
C LEU A 156 -18.12 38.64 -7.71
N GLY A 157 -18.82 37.50 -7.55
CA GLY A 157 -18.24 36.27 -7.02
C GLY A 157 -17.59 36.41 -5.65
N ILE A 158 -16.45 35.75 -5.48
CA ILE A 158 -15.67 35.76 -4.23
C ILE A 158 -15.03 37.12 -3.97
N HIS A 159 -14.75 37.91 -5.00
CA HIS A 159 -14.16 39.25 -4.87
C HIS A 159 -15.11 40.21 -4.15
N SER A 160 -16.41 40.15 -4.49
CA SER A 160 -17.45 40.93 -3.79
C SER A 160 -17.53 40.58 -2.30
N LEU A 161 -17.39 39.28 -1.98
CA LEU A 161 -17.36 38.79 -0.61
C LEU A 161 -16.08 39.19 0.14
N ALA A 162 -14.95 39.22 -0.56
CA ALA A 162 -13.67 39.68 -0.06
C ALA A 162 -13.73 41.16 0.37
N GLU A 163 -14.36 41.99 -0.46
CA GLU A 163 -14.60 43.41 -0.17
C GLU A 163 -15.50 43.61 1.05
N ILE A 164 -16.61 42.86 1.16
CA ILE A 164 -17.48 42.86 2.36
C ILE A 164 -16.70 42.42 3.61
N ALA A 165 -15.80 41.45 3.47
CA ALA A 165 -14.96 40.98 4.55
C ALA A 165 -13.82 41.95 4.94
N GLY A 166 -13.63 43.03 4.17
CA GLY A 166 -12.58 44.04 4.35
C GLY A 166 -11.18 43.58 3.95
N ARG A 167 -11.07 42.52 3.15
CA ARG A 167 -9.80 41.89 2.77
C ARG A 167 -9.81 41.57 1.27
N PRO A 168 -9.15 42.38 0.42
CA PRO A 168 -9.15 42.11 -1.01
C PRO A 168 -8.43 40.80 -1.31
N LEU A 169 -8.97 40.04 -2.27
CA LEU A 169 -8.32 38.85 -2.80
C LEU A 169 -7.25 39.29 -3.81
N GLU A 170 -5.97 39.10 -3.48
CA GLU A 170 -4.85 39.59 -4.30
C GLU A 170 -4.19 38.49 -5.16
N ASN A 171 -4.35 37.23 -4.75
CA ASN A 171 -3.64 36.10 -5.34
C ASN A 171 -4.58 35.12 -6.04
N ARG A 172 -4.03 34.38 -7.01
CA ARG A 172 -4.72 33.25 -7.62
C ARG A 172 -5.03 32.19 -6.57
N PHE A 173 -6.15 31.51 -6.73
CA PHE A 173 -6.57 30.41 -5.88
C PHE A 173 -7.00 29.22 -6.73
N VAL A 174 -6.84 28.03 -6.17
CA VAL A 174 -7.19 26.78 -6.84
C VAL A 174 -8.64 26.42 -6.50
N VAL A 175 -9.43 26.08 -7.52
CA VAL A 175 -10.78 25.55 -7.36
C VAL A 175 -10.84 24.15 -7.97
N ILE A 176 -11.27 23.17 -7.18
CA ILE A 176 -11.46 21.79 -7.60
C ILE A 176 -12.96 21.55 -7.80
N CYS A 177 -13.33 21.14 -9.00
CA CYS A 177 -14.72 20.86 -9.37
C CYS A 177 -14.98 19.35 -9.35
N LEU A 178 -15.79 18.86 -8.39
CA LEU A 178 -16.06 17.42 -8.24
C LEU A 178 -16.74 16.80 -9.45
N GLU A 179 -17.66 17.52 -10.12
CA GLU A 179 -18.33 17.08 -11.35
C GLU A 179 -17.36 16.83 -12.51
N ASN A 180 -16.22 17.54 -12.55
CA ASN A 180 -15.26 17.46 -13.63
C ASN A 180 -14.07 16.54 -13.31
N LEU A 181 -13.97 16.03 -12.08
CA LEU A 181 -12.94 15.05 -11.72
C LEU A 181 -13.29 13.69 -12.32
N ARG A 182 -12.27 12.98 -12.80
CA ARG A 182 -12.42 11.57 -13.14
C ARG A 182 -12.44 10.78 -11.83
N PRO A 183 -13.53 10.07 -11.52
CA PRO A 183 -13.56 9.24 -10.32
C PRO A 183 -12.69 8.00 -10.48
N TYR A 184 -12.27 7.43 -9.35
CA TYR A 184 -11.74 6.08 -9.30
C TYR A 184 -12.79 5.09 -9.80
N ASP A 185 -12.36 4.20 -10.69
CA ASP A 185 -13.21 3.22 -11.38
C ASP A 185 -12.98 1.78 -10.90
N GLY A 186 -12.10 1.57 -9.91
CA GLY A 186 -11.83 0.26 -9.32
C GLY A 186 -12.76 -0.10 -8.16
N ALA A 187 -12.45 -1.23 -7.50
CA ALA A 187 -13.28 -1.78 -6.44
C ALA A 187 -13.11 -1.03 -5.10
N ILE A 188 -14.16 -1.08 -4.29
CA ILE A 188 -14.18 -0.58 -2.91
C ILE A 188 -14.15 -1.79 -1.98
N ILE A 189 -13.46 -1.68 -0.85
CA ILE A 189 -13.43 -2.73 0.18
C ILE A 189 -14.85 -2.99 0.68
N VAL A 190 -15.28 -4.24 0.59
CA VAL A 190 -16.61 -4.69 1.00
C VAL A 190 -16.74 -4.56 2.53
N ASP A 191 -17.90 -4.09 2.99
CA ASP A 191 -18.24 -3.90 4.40
C ASP A 191 -17.29 -2.96 5.19
N ASP A 192 -16.48 -2.13 4.52
CA ASP A 192 -15.70 -1.09 5.20
C ASP A 192 -16.56 0.15 5.49
N PRO A 193 -16.79 0.52 6.78
CA PRO A 193 -17.57 1.70 7.14
C PRO A 193 -16.99 3.02 6.60
N GLN A 194 -15.69 3.08 6.29
CA GLN A 194 -15.02 4.23 5.68
C GLN A 194 -14.92 4.16 4.15
N ARG A 195 -15.51 3.13 3.52
CA ARG A 195 -15.54 2.90 2.06
C ARG A 195 -14.17 3.09 1.42
N ARG A 196 -13.13 2.44 1.96
CA ARG A 196 -11.78 2.54 1.43
C ARG A 196 -11.66 1.85 0.07
N LEU A 197 -10.72 2.34 -0.74
CA LEU A 197 -10.47 1.82 -2.08
C LEU A 197 -9.69 0.50 -1.99
N ASP A 198 -10.09 -0.50 -2.76
CA ASP A 198 -9.39 -1.78 -2.88
C ASP A 198 -8.26 -1.64 -3.92
N LEU A 199 -7.17 -0.99 -3.49
CA LEU A 199 -6.00 -0.72 -4.32
C LEU A 199 -5.03 -1.89 -4.29
N LEU A 200 -4.47 -2.23 -5.45
CA LEU A 200 -3.52 -3.33 -5.58
C LEU A 200 -2.21 -2.98 -4.85
N LYS A 201 -1.94 -3.68 -3.74
CA LYS A 201 -0.71 -3.52 -2.96
C LYS A 201 0.53 -3.89 -3.78
N PRO A 202 1.64 -3.14 -3.68
CA PRO A 202 2.89 -3.51 -4.35
C PRO A 202 3.39 -4.85 -3.80
N LYS A 203 3.94 -5.70 -4.68
CA LYS A 203 4.51 -7.00 -4.31
C LYS A 203 5.88 -7.17 -4.94
N LEU A 204 6.83 -7.62 -4.12
CA LEU A 204 8.16 -8.03 -4.57
C LEU A 204 8.06 -9.27 -5.46
N ILE A 205 9.14 -9.60 -6.17
CA ILE A 205 9.26 -10.88 -6.91
C ILE A 205 9.06 -12.08 -5.97
N SER A 206 9.42 -11.93 -4.70
CA SER A 206 9.16 -12.94 -3.67
C SER A 206 7.66 -13.14 -3.35
N GLY A 207 6.79 -12.23 -3.79
CA GLY A 207 5.37 -12.17 -3.50
C GLY A 207 5.01 -11.44 -2.20
N GLU A 208 6.03 -11.02 -1.43
CA GLU A 208 5.87 -10.26 -0.17
C GLU A 208 5.64 -8.78 -0.47
N ALA A 209 4.99 -8.07 0.45
CA ALA A 209 4.91 -6.61 0.37
C ALA A 209 6.31 -5.99 0.58
N PRO A 210 6.64 -4.88 -0.10
CA PRO A 210 7.88 -4.16 0.16
C PRO A 210 8.03 -3.83 1.66
N PRO A 211 9.21 -4.04 2.25
CA PRO A 211 9.48 -3.66 3.63
C PRO A 211 9.09 -2.21 3.89
N GLY A 212 8.52 -1.96 5.06
CA GLY A 212 8.11 -0.63 5.48
C GLY A 212 6.85 -0.06 4.81
N PHE A 213 6.24 -0.74 3.83
CA PHE A 213 4.96 -0.29 3.26
C PHE A 213 3.85 -0.31 4.33
N ILE A 214 3.14 0.81 4.47
CA ILE A 214 2.07 1.02 5.47
C ILE A 214 0.70 0.99 4.81
N GLY A 215 0.59 1.40 3.55
CA GLY A 215 -0.66 1.46 2.81
C GLY A 215 -0.72 2.67 1.89
N PHE A 216 -1.91 2.92 1.35
CA PHE A 216 -2.16 4.05 0.45
C PHE A 216 -2.69 5.27 1.22
N ALA A 217 -2.13 6.43 0.93
CA ALA A 217 -2.48 7.70 1.58
C ALA A 217 -3.97 8.02 1.48
N VAL A 218 -4.57 7.77 0.30
CA VAL A 218 -6.00 7.98 0.06
C VAL A 218 -6.88 7.21 1.06
N ASN A 219 -6.44 6.05 1.56
CA ASN A 219 -7.17 5.22 2.52
C ASN A 219 -6.88 5.57 3.99
N MET A 220 -5.89 6.43 4.24
CA MET A 220 -5.53 6.93 5.58
C MET A 220 -6.25 8.23 5.93
N VAL A 221 -6.89 8.88 4.96
CA VAL A 221 -7.79 10.01 5.21
C VAL A 221 -9.15 9.52 5.67
N THR A 222 -9.55 9.93 6.86
CA THR A 222 -10.91 9.77 7.36
C THR A 222 -11.82 10.82 6.75
N ILE A 223 -12.98 10.39 6.26
CA ILE A 223 -13.99 11.28 5.70
C ILE A 223 -15.21 11.26 6.63
N ASP A 224 -15.82 12.43 6.80
CA ASP A 224 -17.06 12.57 7.56
C ASP A 224 -18.20 11.74 6.93
N ASN A 225 -19.05 11.14 7.76
CA ASN A 225 -20.14 10.29 7.28
C ASN A 225 -21.10 11.01 6.32
N THR A 226 -21.26 12.34 6.47
CA THR A 226 -22.03 13.19 5.55
C THR A 226 -21.47 13.25 4.13
N HIS A 227 -20.23 12.82 3.94
CA HIS A 227 -19.47 12.88 2.70
C HIS A 227 -19.04 11.50 2.16
N LEU A 228 -19.37 10.42 2.89
CA LEU A 228 -19.08 9.04 2.51
C LEU A 228 -20.08 8.46 1.51
N TYR A 229 -21.34 8.88 1.58
CA TYR A 229 -22.42 8.32 0.77
C TYR A 229 -23.12 9.44 -0.01
N SER A 230 -22.67 9.66 -1.24
CA SER A 230 -23.28 10.54 -2.26
C SER A 230 -23.17 12.06 -2.04
N ILE A 231 -22.16 12.67 -2.66
CA ILE A 231 -22.08 14.15 -2.79
C ILE A 231 -22.43 14.62 -4.19
N SER A 232 -22.02 13.87 -5.21
CA SER A 232 -22.31 14.14 -6.60
C SER A 232 -23.67 13.54 -7.00
N LYS A 233 -24.27 14.07 -8.08
CA LYS A 233 -25.46 13.49 -8.73
C LYS A 233 -25.28 12.01 -9.09
N ASN A 234 -24.02 11.56 -9.21
CA ASN A 234 -23.65 10.19 -9.56
C ASN A 234 -23.48 9.27 -8.33
N GLY A 235 -23.74 9.74 -7.11
CA GLY A 235 -23.67 8.91 -5.90
C GLY A 235 -22.25 8.65 -5.35
N LEU A 236 -21.23 9.31 -5.89
CA LEU A 236 -19.82 9.08 -5.54
C LEU A 236 -19.40 9.81 -4.26
N SER A 237 -18.45 9.23 -3.52
CA SER A 237 -17.87 9.79 -2.30
C SER A 237 -16.70 10.76 -2.57
N LEU A 238 -16.27 11.52 -1.55
CA LEU A 238 -15.02 12.30 -1.65
C LEU A 238 -13.78 11.43 -1.83
N ARG A 239 -13.81 10.17 -1.37
CA ARG A 239 -12.66 9.29 -1.47
C ARG A 239 -12.37 8.97 -2.93
N GLU A 240 -13.40 8.50 -3.63
CA GLU A 240 -13.34 8.09 -5.03
C GLU A 240 -13.11 9.27 -5.99
N THR A 241 -13.48 10.48 -5.57
CA THR A 241 -13.35 11.70 -6.38
C THR A 241 -12.17 12.54 -5.90
N LEU A 242 -12.39 13.44 -4.95
CA LEU A 242 -11.43 14.44 -4.48
C LEU A 242 -10.10 13.82 -4.03
N PHE A 243 -10.14 12.93 -3.03
CA PHE A 243 -8.92 12.43 -2.41
C PHE A 243 -8.15 11.46 -3.31
N TYR A 244 -8.83 10.70 -4.16
CA TYR A 244 -8.16 9.92 -5.19
C TYR A 244 -7.48 10.81 -6.24
N ASN A 245 -8.05 11.95 -6.63
CA ASN A 245 -7.37 12.86 -7.56
C ASN A 245 -6.19 13.61 -6.91
N LEU A 246 -6.24 13.83 -5.59
CA LEU A 246 -5.15 14.48 -4.84
C LEU A 246 -3.97 13.53 -4.54
N PHE A 247 -4.28 12.27 -4.20
CA PHE A 247 -3.26 11.30 -3.76
C PHE A 247 -3.02 10.18 -4.76
N SER A 248 -3.95 9.87 -5.65
CA SER A 248 -3.90 8.69 -6.53
C SER A 248 -3.48 7.44 -5.72
N ASP A 249 -2.57 6.64 -6.24
CA ASP A 249 -1.98 5.47 -5.57
C ASP A 249 -0.77 5.86 -4.70
N LEU A 250 -0.75 7.05 -4.08
CA LEU A 250 0.37 7.50 -3.23
C LEU A 250 0.61 6.49 -2.09
N GLN A 251 1.81 5.92 -2.08
CA GLN A 251 2.21 4.91 -1.12
C GLN A 251 2.85 5.55 0.11
N VAL A 252 2.57 5.01 1.29
CA VAL A 252 3.14 5.50 2.56
C VAL A 252 4.08 4.44 3.12
N TYR A 253 5.30 4.85 3.47
CA TYR A 253 6.37 4.01 4.00
C TYR A 253 6.79 4.44 5.41
N LYS A 254 7.31 3.50 6.19
CA LYS A 254 7.80 3.73 7.55
C LYS A 254 9.03 4.61 7.60
N SER A 255 9.99 4.36 6.71
CA SER A 255 11.26 5.10 6.63
C SER A 255 11.59 5.44 5.19
N ARG A 256 12.47 6.42 5.02
CA ARG A 256 12.98 6.82 3.70
C ARG A 256 13.81 5.71 3.07
N GLU A 257 14.55 4.95 3.88
CA GLU A 257 15.33 3.80 3.41
C GLU A 257 14.42 2.72 2.82
N ASP A 258 13.36 2.34 3.55
CA ASP A 258 12.35 1.38 3.07
C ASP A 258 11.72 1.86 1.74
N MET A 259 11.37 3.15 1.67
CA MET A 259 10.79 3.77 0.48
C MET A 259 11.73 3.70 -0.74
N LEU A 260 13.02 3.98 -0.53
CA LEU A 260 14.03 3.93 -1.60
C LEU A 260 14.31 2.50 -2.06
N ASN A 261 14.32 1.54 -1.13
CA ASN A 261 14.46 0.12 -1.46
C ASN A 261 13.27 -0.42 -2.28
N ALA A 262 12.08 0.19 -2.10
CA ALA A 262 10.88 -0.15 -2.83
C ALA A 262 10.67 0.64 -4.14
N GLN A 263 11.65 1.45 -4.57
CA GLN A 263 11.48 2.43 -5.65
C GLN A 263 10.92 1.85 -6.96
N SER A 264 11.36 0.67 -7.36
CA SER A 264 10.90 0.00 -8.60
C SER A 264 9.43 -0.42 -8.57
N TYR A 265 8.79 -0.40 -7.40
CA TYR A 265 7.38 -0.77 -7.19
C TYR A 265 6.47 0.45 -6.96
N ILE A 266 7.02 1.67 -7.03
CA ILE A 266 6.27 2.92 -6.86
C ILE A 266 5.83 3.40 -8.25
N THR A 267 4.52 3.45 -8.49
CA THR A 267 3.94 3.84 -9.78
C THR A 267 3.66 5.34 -9.89
N HIS A 268 3.11 5.94 -8.83
CA HIS A 268 2.65 7.33 -8.84
C HIS A 268 3.49 8.23 -7.97
N GLY A 269 3.68 7.87 -6.71
CA GLY A 269 4.45 8.64 -5.74
C GLY A 269 4.54 7.88 -4.43
N ALA A 270 5.44 8.31 -3.56
CA ALA A 270 5.53 7.78 -2.22
C ALA A 270 5.98 8.83 -1.22
N ILE A 271 5.58 8.63 0.03
CA ILE A 271 6.04 9.40 1.17
C ILE A 271 6.55 8.46 2.26
N SER A 272 7.46 8.93 3.09
CA SER A 272 7.89 8.23 4.29
C SER A 272 7.61 9.03 5.56
N LEU A 273 7.35 8.35 6.68
CA LEU A 273 7.02 9.02 7.95
C LEU A 273 8.18 9.83 8.53
N ASP A 274 9.42 9.55 8.15
CA ASP A 274 10.61 10.35 8.46
C ASP A 274 10.83 11.52 7.49
N GLY A 275 9.88 11.79 6.59
CA GLY A 275 9.83 13.01 5.79
C GLY A 275 10.39 12.91 4.37
N GLY A 276 10.65 11.71 3.85
CA GLY A 276 11.00 11.51 2.46
C GLY A 276 9.80 11.68 1.53
N VAL A 277 10.00 12.29 0.36
CA VAL A 277 8.95 12.47 -0.65
C VAL A 277 9.46 12.14 -2.06
N ILE A 278 8.75 11.24 -2.74
CA ILE A 278 8.88 10.91 -4.15
C ILE A 278 7.59 11.34 -4.84
N ARG A 279 7.69 12.32 -5.75
CA ARG A 279 6.54 12.89 -6.46
C ARG A 279 6.05 11.99 -7.59
N GLY A 280 6.97 11.20 -8.13
CA GLY A 280 6.71 10.12 -9.06
C GLY A 280 8.00 9.49 -9.58
N PRO A 281 7.90 8.54 -10.51
CA PRO A 281 9.05 7.84 -11.05
C PRO A 281 10.11 8.83 -11.55
N GLY A 282 11.29 8.82 -10.91
CA GLY A 282 12.40 9.72 -11.24
C GLY A 282 12.32 11.14 -10.68
N ILE A 283 11.30 11.49 -9.89
CA ILE A 283 11.10 12.83 -9.32
C ILE A 283 11.21 12.78 -7.80
N PHE A 284 12.36 13.20 -7.28
CA PHE A 284 12.67 13.20 -5.85
C PHE A 284 12.61 14.62 -5.27
N SER A 285 12.03 14.75 -4.08
CA SER A 285 12.13 15.99 -3.30
C SER A 285 13.24 15.84 -2.26
N LEU A 286 14.23 16.74 -2.33
CA LEU A 286 15.39 16.78 -1.43
C LEU A 286 15.48 18.16 -0.79
N GLY A 287 16.02 18.24 0.43
CA GLY A 287 16.17 19.49 1.16
C GLY A 287 15.57 19.39 2.56
N ARG A 288 15.60 20.50 3.30
CA ARG A 288 14.87 20.60 4.56
C ARG A 288 13.39 20.77 4.28
N HIS A 289 12.58 20.34 5.24
CA HIS A 289 11.14 20.57 5.24
C HIS A 289 10.82 22.04 5.02
N GLN A 290 9.78 22.27 4.24
CA GLN A 290 9.29 23.61 4.00
C GLN A 290 8.56 24.11 5.26
N GLU A 291 9.21 25.00 6.02
CA GLU A 291 8.65 25.60 7.24
C GLU A 291 7.41 26.47 6.96
N ASP A 292 7.10 26.75 5.68
CA ASP A 292 6.03 27.66 5.26
C ASP A 292 4.62 27.05 5.30
N ILE A 293 4.48 25.73 5.43
CA ILE A 293 3.17 25.06 5.47
C ILE A 293 2.81 24.78 6.93
N ASP A 294 2.04 25.68 7.53
CA ASP A 294 1.49 25.49 8.88
C ASP A 294 0.07 24.88 8.88
N ILE A 295 -0.51 24.68 7.68
CA ILE A 295 -1.82 24.05 7.51
C ILE A 295 -1.67 22.54 7.43
N MET A 296 -2.33 21.85 8.36
CA MET A 296 -2.38 20.39 8.42
C MET A 296 -3.82 19.91 8.39
N PHE A 297 -4.03 18.66 7.95
CA PHE A 297 -5.32 18.01 8.14
C PHE A 297 -5.64 17.90 9.64
N PRO A 298 -6.90 18.18 10.04
CA PRO A 298 -7.34 17.98 11.41
C PRO A 298 -7.05 16.57 11.88
N CYS A 299 -6.51 16.45 13.09
CA CYS A 299 -6.33 15.15 13.71
C CYS A 299 -7.66 14.63 14.22
N CYS A 300 -7.98 13.35 14.00
CA CYS A 300 -9.13 12.76 14.68
C CYS A 300 -8.92 12.92 16.19
N GLU A 301 -9.84 13.62 16.87
CA GLU A 301 -9.76 13.78 18.32
C GLU A 301 -9.60 12.40 18.96
N SER A 302 -8.55 12.24 19.76
CA SER A 302 -8.41 11.11 20.66
C SER A 302 -9.47 11.24 21.75
N LYS A 303 -10.74 10.99 21.42
CA LYS A 303 -11.71 10.60 22.43
C LYS A 303 -11.24 9.24 22.92
N LYS A 304 -10.32 9.25 23.89
CA LYS A 304 -9.85 8.09 24.66
C LYS A 304 -10.99 7.24 25.21
N ASN A 305 -12.22 7.74 25.17
CA ASN A 305 -13.40 7.12 25.77
C ASN A 305 -14.43 6.57 24.76
N ASN A 306 -14.27 6.77 23.44
CA ASN A 306 -15.21 6.23 22.45
C ASN A 306 -14.48 5.33 21.44
N LEU A 307 -13.92 4.24 21.95
CA LEU A 307 -13.51 3.12 21.09
C LEU A 307 -14.78 2.56 20.42
N PRO A 308 -14.78 2.35 19.10
CA PRO A 308 -15.91 1.75 18.41
C PRO A 308 -16.11 0.34 18.96
N ALA A 309 -17.35 -0.14 18.96
CA ALA A 309 -17.70 -1.42 19.59
C ALA A 309 -16.85 -2.60 19.08
N ASN A 310 -16.36 -2.52 17.84
CA ASN A 310 -15.51 -3.52 17.21
C ASN A 310 -14.00 -3.31 17.42
N TYR A 311 -13.54 -2.24 18.07
CA TYR A 311 -12.11 -1.96 18.22
C TYR A 311 -11.37 -3.10 18.91
N GLN A 312 -11.90 -3.57 20.04
CA GLN A 312 -11.27 -4.62 20.83
C GLN A 312 -11.26 -5.95 20.05
N GLU A 313 -12.27 -6.18 19.20
CA GLU A 313 -12.32 -7.32 18.30
C GLU A 313 -11.23 -7.24 17.22
N ILE A 314 -11.10 -6.10 16.53
CA ILE A 314 -10.08 -5.92 15.50
C ILE A 314 -8.67 -5.94 16.13
N GLU A 315 -8.46 -5.38 17.32
CA GLU A 315 -7.17 -5.46 18.03
C GLU A 315 -6.82 -6.90 18.42
N ASN A 316 -7.80 -7.68 18.89
CA ASN A 316 -7.61 -9.11 19.19
C ASN A 316 -7.31 -9.90 17.91
N GLN A 317 -8.04 -9.65 16.82
CA GLN A 317 -7.79 -10.25 15.51
C GLN A 317 -6.40 -9.86 14.97
N LEU A 318 -5.95 -8.62 15.19
CA LEU A 318 -4.62 -8.17 14.80
C LEU A 318 -3.53 -8.95 15.55
N LYS A 319 -3.67 -9.10 16.87
CA LYS A 319 -2.75 -9.92 17.70
C LYS A 319 -2.76 -11.38 17.27
N GLU A 320 -3.92 -11.95 17.02
CA GLU A 320 -4.07 -13.34 16.57
C GLU A 320 -3.45 -13.55 15.18
N THR A 321 -3.68 -12.63 14.24
CA THR A 321 -3.14 -12.69 12.88
C THR A 321 -1.62 -12.50 12.87
N GLN A 322 -1.10 -11.60 13.70
CA GLN A 322 0.33 -11.43 13.91
C GLN A 322 0.95 -12.73 14.45
N TRP A 323 0.32 -13.35 15.44
CA TRP A 323 0.79 -14.64 15.96
C TRP A 323 0.73 -15.77 14.91
N LYS A 324 -0.34 -15.84 14.11
CA LYS A 324 -0.44 -16.81 13.00
C LYS A 324 0.66 -16.60 11.96
N LYS A 325 1.01 -15.34 11.66
CA LYS A 325 2.09 -14.98 10.75
C LYS A 325 3.44 -15.48 11.30
N ASP A 326 3.71 -15.20 12.57
CA ASP A 326 4.97 -15.59 13.22
C ASP A 326 5.12 -17.12 13.26
N ARG A 327 4.04 -17.85 13.57
CA ARG A 327 4.02 -19.33 13.48
C ARG A 327 4.24 -19.86 12.07
N ALA A 328 3.57 -19.29 11.07
CA ALA A 328 3.78 -19.69 9.67
C ALA A 328 5.23 -19.45 9.22
N HIS A 329 5.88 -18.41 9.74
CA HIS A 329 7.29 -18.14 9.49
C HIS A 329 8.21 -19.18 10.16
N GLU A 330 7.96 -19.52 11.44
CA GLU A 330 8.69 -20.58 12.14
C GLU A 330 8.52 -21.94 11.44
N ASP A 331 7.31 -22.29 11.03
CA ASP A 331 7.01 -23.51 10.27
C ASP A 331 7.79 -23.56 8.96
N MET A 332 7.84 -22.42 8.24
CA MET A 332 8.58 -22.31 6.99
C MET A 332 10.09 -22.52 7.20
N LEU A 333 10.66 -21.94 8.27
CA LEU A 333 12.08 -22.14 8.60
C LEU A 333 12.37 -23.61 8.96
N ARG A 334 11.44 -24.28 9.67
CA ARG A 334 11.56 -25.71 9.99
C ARG A 334 11.52 -26.57 8.73
N GLU A 335 10.55 -26.35 7.85
CA GLU A 335 10.45 -27.08 6.57
C GLU A 335 11.68 -26.83 5.68
N GLN A 336 12.22 -25.61 5.67
CA GLN A 336 13.45 -25.28 4.94
C GLN A 336 14.65 -26.10 5.43
N ALA A 337 14.81 -26.25 6.75
CA ALA A 337 15.87 -27.08 7.32
C ALA A 337 15.71 -28.57 6.97
N ILE A 338 14.47 -29.07 6.97
CA ILE A 338 14.16 -30.46 6.58
C ILE A 338 14.46 -30.67 5.09
N LEU A 339 14.08 -29.70 4.24
CA LEU A 339 14.39 -29.72 2.81
C LEU A 339 15.89 -29.76 2.55
N GLU A 340 16.68 -28.92 3.24
CA GLU A 340 18.14 -28.89 3.11
C GLU A 340 18.78 -30.22 3.51
N HIS A 341 18.36 -30.78 4.65
CA HIS A 341 18.81 -32.10 5.09
C HIS A 341 18.45 -33.20 4.07
N THR A 342 17.23 -33.15 3.51
CA THR A 342 16.75 -34.13 2.52
C THR A 342 17.51 -34.01 1.20
N LYS A 343 17.81 -32.79 0.75
CA LYS A 343 18.67 -32.52 -0.42
C LYS A 343 20.09 -33.02 -0.22
N CYS A 344 20.66 -32.83 0.97
CA CYS A 344 21.98 -33.38 1.31
C CYS A 344 21.99 -34.90 1.21
N ASN A 345 21.01 -35.57 1.81
CA ASN A 345 20.89 -37.03 1.75
C ASN A 345 20.67 -37.55 0.33
N TYR A 346 19.88 -36.83 -0.48
CA TYR A 346 19.70 -37.14 -1.89
C TYR A 346 21.02 -37.08 -2.67
N GLU A 347 21.83 -36.03 -2.47
CA GLU A 347 23.13 -35.92 -3.15
C GLU A 347 24.11 -37.00 -2.70
N ILE A 348 24.14 -37.37 -1.42
CA ILE A 348 24.93 -38.51 -0.94
C ILE A 348 24.49 -39.81 -1.63
N LYS A 349 23.18 -40.09 -1.66
CA LYS A 349 22.65 -41.30 -2.32
C LYS A 349 22.88 -41.32 -3.82
N LYS A 350 22.85 -40.16 -4.45
CA LYS A 350 23.15 -40.01 -5.87
C LYS A 350 24.61 -40.30 -6.17
N GLN A 351 25.53 -39.89 -5.30
CA GLN A 351 26.95 -40.26 -5.40
C GLN A 351 27.15 -41.77 -5.25
N GLU A 352 26.55 -42.39 -4.22
CA GLU A 352 26.58 -43.85 -4.04
C GLU A 352 26.04 -44.60 -5.29
N PHE A 353 24.97 -44.08 -5.89
CA PHE A 353 24.41 -44.66 -7.11
C PHE A 353 25.39 -44.57 -8.29
N ILE A 354 26.05 -43.43 -8.47
CA ILE A 354 27.05 -43.23 -9.53
C ILE A 354 28.25 -44.18 -9.31
N GLU A 355 28.75 -44.29 -8.08
CA GLU A 355 29.83 -45.22 -7.72
C GLU A 355 29.45 -46.67 -8.01
N PHE A 356 28.24 -47.09 -7.60
CA PHE A 356 27.73 -48.44 -7.86
C PHE A 356 27.66 -48.75 -9.37
N ILE A 357 27.22 -47.79 -10.19
CA ILE A 357 27.18 -47.94 -11.65
C ILE A 357 28.60 -48.03 -12.21
N ALA A 358 29.53 -47.19 -11.73
CA ALA A 358 30.93 -47.21 -12.16
C ALA A 358 31.62 -48.55 -11.84
N GLU A 359 31.45 -49.07 -10.62
CA GLU A 359 31.98 -50.38 -10.21
C GLU A 359 31.37 -51.54 -11.00
N SER A 360 30.05 -51.50 -11.23
CA SER A 360 29.36 -52.50 -12.03
C SER A 360 29.86 -52.52 -13.49
N SER A 361 30.17 -51.35 -14.05
CA SER A 361 30.75 -51.23 -15.40
C SER A 361 32.20 -51.74 -15.46
N ALA A 362 33.01 -51.49 -14.43
CA ALA A 362 34.37 -51.98 -14.31
C ALA A 362 34.41 -53.51 -14.12
N TYR A 363 33.49 -54.05 -13.31
CA TYR A 363 33.34 -55.50 -13.10
C TYR A 363 32.88 -56.22 -14.37
N ALA A 364 31.93 -55.64 -15.12
CA ALA A 364 31.51 -56.18 -16.42
C ALA A 364 32.67 -56.19 -17.44
N ALA A 365 33.53 -55.17 -17.44
CA ALA A 365 34.72 -55.13 -18.30
C ALA A 365 35.81 -56.14 -17.88
N GLN A 366 35.97 -56.42 -16.59
CA GLN A 366 37.02 -57.30 -16.06
C GLN A 366 36.64 -58.79 -15.98
N VAL A 367 35.36 -59.14 -15.80
CA VAL A 367 34.93 -60.53 -15.55
C VAL A 367 34.18 -61.11 -16.74
N ILE A 368 33.28 -60.34 -17.35
CA ILE A 368 32.40 -60.85 -18.40
C ILE A 368 33.13 -60.92 -19.75
N ILE A 369 33.93 -59.91 -20.11
CA ILE A 369 34.68 -59.90 -21.37
C ILE A 369 35.72 -61.05 -21.43
N PRO A 370 36.53 -61.31 -20.38
CA PRO A 370 37.48 -62.43 -20.42
C PRO A 370 36.80 -63.80 -20.36
N GLN A 371 35.67 -63.95 -19.65
CA GLN A 371 34.93 -65.22 -19.59
C GLN A 371 34.20 -65.52 -20.90
N ILE A 372 33.63 -64.52 -21.58
CA ILE A 372 33.05 -64.69 -22.93
C ILE A 372 34.15 -65.02 -23.95
N CYS A 373 35.31 -64.34 -23.89
CA CYS A 373 36.46 -64.71 -24.72
C CYS A 373 36.98 -66.14 -24.43
N ALA A 374 36.98 -66.57 -23.17
CA ALA A 374 37.37 -67.93 -22.78
C ALA A 374 36.38 -68.99 -23.28
N ILE A 375 35.07 -68.73 -23.19
CA ILE A 375 34.03 -69.63 -23.70
C ILE A 375 34.07 -69.70 -25.24
N LEU A 376 34.30 -68.58 -25.93
CA LEU A 376 34.48 -68.56 -27.39
C LEU A 376 35.76 -69.28 -27.84
N SER A 377 36.81 -69.31 -27.00
CA SER A 377 38.05 -70.04 -27.29
C SER A 377 37.95 -71.57 -27.11
N LEU A 378 36.88 -72.07 -26.46
CA LEU A 378 36.60 -73.50 -26.29
C LEU A 378 35.77 -74.10 -27.43
N PHE A 379 35.15 -73.28 -28.28
CA PHE A 379 34.46 -73.70 -29.50
C PHE A 379 35.35 -73.44 -30.72
N THR A 380 36.40 -74.24 -30.87
CA THR A 380 37.21 -74.28 -32.09
C THR A 380 36.63 -75.27 -33.09
N GLU A 381 35.41 -75.03 -33.55
CA GLU A 381 34.96 -75.58 -34.84
C GLU A 381 34.33 -74.46 -35.69
N PRO A 382 34.74 -74.31 -36.96
CA PRO A 382 34.44 -73.13 -37.77
C PRO A 382 32.96 -72.98 -38.17
N ASP A 383 32.09 -73.93 -37.86
CA ASP A 383 30.70 -73.93 -38.33
C ASP A 383 29.65 -73.47 -37.29
N PHE A 384 30.05 -73.23 -36.03
CA PHE A 384 29.11 -72.76 -34.97
C PHE A 384 29.14 -71.24 -34.72
N LEU A 385 30.12 -70.52 -35.26
CA LEU A 385 30.32 -69.08 -35.02
C LEU A 385 29.28 -68.18 -35.71
N VAL A 386 28.58 -68.68 -36.73
CA VAL A 386 27.59 -67.90 -37.49
C VAL A 386 26.21 -67.90 -36.81
N VAL A 387 25.89 -68.91 -35.98
CA VAL A 387 24.56 -69.04 -35.37
C VAL A 387 24.43 -68.22 -34.07
N LEU A 388 25.50 -68.04 -33.31
CA LEU A 388 25.47 -67.32 -32.03
C LEU A 388 25.49 -65.78 -32.16
N LEU A 389 26.09 -65.23 -33.22
CA LEU A 389 26.08 -63.79 -33.48
C LEU A 389 24.70 -63.28 -33.92
N PHE A 390 23.81 -64.15 -34.43
CA PHE A 390 22.47 -63.77 -34.84
C PHE A 390 21.46 -63.64 -33.68
N TYR A 391 21.72 -64.27 -32.54
CA TYR A 391 20.82 -64.23 -31.38
C TYR A 391 21.12 -63.11 -30.37
N ALA A 392 22.24 -62.40 -30.52
CA ALA A 392 22.66 -61.32 -29.60
C ALA A 392 22.17 -59.92 -30.01
N PHE A 393 21.43 -59.78 -31.13
CA PHE A 393 20.97 -58.51 -31.69
C PHE A 393 19.44 -58.38 -31.82
N TYR A 394 18.67 -59.16 -31.06
CA TYR A 394 17.23 -58.94 -30.86
C TYR A 394 16.85 -58.88 -29.39
#